data_AF-A0A2A5FWQ8-F1
#
_entry.id   AF-A0A2A5FWQ8-F1
#
_cell.length_a   1.000
_cell.length_b   1.000
_cell.length_c   1.000
_cell.angle_alpha   90.00
_cell.angle_beta   90.00
_cell.angle_gamma   90.00
#
_symmetry.space_group_name_H-M   'P 1'
#
loop_
_entity.id
_entity.type
_entity.pdbx_description
1 polymer ?
#
loop_
_entity_poly.entity_id
_entity_poly.type
_entity_poly.pdbx_seq_one_letter_code
_entity_poly.pdbx_strand_id
1 'polypeptide(L)'
;MNREDIIVEEIINSLMAGEITLITGILWYIIALVIGAIGGAVGGMIVGGKHMGYELAAMMGCFFGPMAAAPGVLIALIILLFI
;
A
#
# COMPACT_ATOMS: atom_id res chain seq x y z
N MET A 1 2.25 -4.10 32.56
CA MET A 1 2.20 -4.04 31.10
C MET A 1 1.17 -5.05 30.64
N ASN A 2 0.18 -4.62 29.87
CA ASN A 2 -0.88 -5.51 29.43
C ASN A 2 -0.34 -6.43 28.33
N ARG A 3 -0.86 -7.65 28.19
CA ARG A 3 -0.35 -8.62 27.20
C ARG A 3 -0.44 -8.10 25.76
N GLU A 4 -1.42 -7.23 25.51
CA GLU A 4 -1.67 -6.63 24.21
C GLU A 4 -0.59 -5.60 23.83
N ASP A 5 -0.09 -4.83 24.80
CA ASP A 5 0.95 -3.83 24.58
C ASP A 5 2.26 -4.49 24.09
N ILE A 6 2.58 -5.67 24.64
CA ILE A 6 3.78 -6.45 24.28
C ILE A 6 3.72 -6.91 22.81
N ILE A 7 2.55 -7.36 22.35
CA ILE A 7 2.36 -7.85 20.98
C ILE A 7 2.46 -6.68 19.98
N VAL A 8 1.91 -5.52 20.32
CA VAL A 8 1.99 -4.32 19.45
C VAL A 8 3.43 -3.83 19.33
N GLU A 9 4.19 -3.80 20.44
CA GLU A 9 5.61 -3.45 20.40
C GLU A 9 6.42 -4.45 19.56
N GLU A 10 6.15 -5.74 19.67
CA GLU A 10 6.81 -6.78 18.88
C GLU A 10 6.55 -6.60 17.37
N ILE A 11 5.29 -6.33 16.97
CA ILE A 11 4.94 -6.06 15.57
C ILE A 11 5.65 -4.80 15.05
N ILE A 12 5.68 -3.72 15.84
CA ILE A 12 6.35 -2.48 15.46
C ILE A 12 7.86 -2.69 15.32
N ASN A 13 8.47 -3.42 16.26
CA ASN A 13 9.89 -3.73 16.23
C ASN A 13 10.28 -4.60 15.01
N SER A 14 9.50 -5.64 14.70
CA SER A 14 9.71 -6.45 13.47
C SER A 14 9.50 -5.62 12.20
N LEU A 15 8.56 -4.68 12.19
CA LEU A 15 8.34 -3.76 11.07
C LEU A 15 9.53 -2.81 10.86
N MET A 16 10.11 -2.30 11.95
CA MET A 16 11.29 -1.42 11.94
C MET A 16 12.59 -2.18 11.61
N ALA A 17 12.70 -3.43 12.03
CA ALA A 17 13.82 -4.31 11.73
C ALA A 17 13.82 -4.80 10.27
N GLY A 18 12.73 -4.58 9.54
CA GLY A 18 12.58 -5.05 8.15
C GLY A 18 12.31 -6.55 8.05
N GLU A 19 11.90 -7.20 9.14
CA GLU A 19 11.55 -8.61 9.13
C GLU A 19 10.21 -8.80 8.41
N ILE A 20 10.24 -9.56 7.31
CA ILE A 20 9.02 -9.96 6.59
C ILE A 20 8.46 -11.22 7.22
N THR A 21 7.61 -10.99 8.22
CA THR A 21 6.66 -11.98 8.71
C THR A 21 5.36 -11.88 7.91
N LEU A 22 4.46 -12.85 8.06
CA LEU A 22 3.17 -12.83 7.38
C LEU A 22 2.33 -11.59 7.78
N ILE A 23 2.40 -11.19 9.05
CA ILE A 23 1.68 -10.02 9.56
C ILE A 23 2.27 -8.72 8.99
N THR A 24 3.60 -8.56 9.04
CA THR A 24 4.24 -7.34 8.53
C THR A 24 4.11 -7.23 7.00
N GLY A 25 4.15 -8.34 6.27
CA GLY A 25 3.90 -8.38 4.82
C GLY A 25 2.48 -7.94 4.44
N ILE A 26 1.45 -8.42 5.16
CA ILE A 26 0.07 -7.94 4.96
C ILE A 26 -0.03 -6.44 5.25
N LEU A 27 0.61 -5.97 6.31
CA LEU A 27 0.56 -4.58 6.73
C LEU A 27 1.20 -3.66 5.68
N TRP A 28 2.37 -4.05 5.14
CA TRP A 28 3.02 -3.37 4.02
C TRP A 28 2.16 -3.40 2.75
N TYR A 29 1.50 -4.52 2.46
CA TYR A 29 0.60 -4.63 1.33
C TYR A 29 -0.57 -3.64 1.43
N ILE A 30 -1.20 -3.54 2.60
CA ILE A 30 -2.29 -2.57 2.85
C ILE A 30 -1.78 -1.13 2.67
N ILE A 31 -0.62 -0.79 3.25
CA ILE A 31 -0.01 0.55 3.09
C ILE A 31 0.20 0.86 1.60
N ALA A 32 0.72 -0.10 0.83
CA ALA A 32 0.98 0.11 -0.58
C ALA A 32 -0.31 0.30 -1.41
N LEU A 33 -1.41 -0.37 -1.05
CA LEU A 33 -2.70 -0.12 -1.69
C LEU A 33 -3.22 1.30 -1.41
N VAL A 34 -3.07 1.79 -0.17
CA VAL A 34 -3.49 3.15 0.20
C VAL A 34 -2.65 4.19 -0.52
N ILE A 35 -1.32 4.02 -0.55
CA ILE A 35 -0.43 4.91 -1.29
C ILE A 35 -0.73 4.85 -2.80
N GLY A 36 -0.99 3.65 -3.33
CA GLY A 36 -1.40 3.44 -4.72
C GLY A 36 -2.71 4.15 -5.05
N ALA A 37 -3.70 4.14 -4.15
CA ALA A 37 -4.97 4.86 -4.30
C ALA A 37 -4.73 6.37 -4.39
N ILE A 38 -3.93 6.92 -3.48
CA ILE A 38 -3.63 8.35 -3.44
C ILE A 38 -2.84 8.76 -4.68
N GLY A 39 -1.77 8.04 -5.01
CA GLY A 39 -0.94 8.30 -6.19
C GLY A 39 -1.73 8.16 -7.50
N GLY A 40 -2.59 7.15 -7.57
CA GLY A 40 -3.49 6.92 -8.70
C GLY A 40 -4.51 8.04 -8.85
N ALA A 41 -5.15 8.48 -7.77
CA ALA A 41 -6.13 9.58 -7.79
C ALA A 41 -5.49 10.89 -8.29
N VAL A 42 -4.30 11.22 -7.77
CA VAL A 42 -3.53 12.40 -8.20
C VAL A 42 -3.11 12.26 -9.67
N GLY A 43 -2.60 11.10 -10.09
CA GLY A 43 -2.26 10.84 -11.48
C GLY A 43 -3.46 10.95 -12.43
N GLY A 44 -4.60 10.40 -12.03
CA GLY A 44 -5.87 10.50 -12.76
C GLY A 44 -6.30 11.95 -12.96
N MET A 45 -6.28 12.76 -11.89
CA MET A 45 -6.58 14.19 -11.97
C MET A 45 -5.65 14.94 -12.93
N ILE A 46 -4.35 14.65 -12.92
CA ILE A 46 -3.36 15.31 -13.78
C ILE A 46 -3.59 14.96 -15.26
N VAL A 47 -3.84 13.68 -15.56
CA VAL A 47 -3.94 13.19 -16.95
C VAL A 47 -5.33 13.44 -17.56
N GLY A 48 -6.38 13.08 -16.84
CA GLY A 48 -7.77 13.07 -17.33
C GLY A 48 -8.65 14.20 -16.80
N GLY A 49 -8.23 14.90 -15.74
CA GLY A 49 -9.09 15.86 -15.02
C GLY A 49 -9.61 17.01 -15.88
N LYS A 50 -8.82 17.49 -16.83
CA LYS A 50 -9.21 18.58 -17.75
C LYS A 50 -10.28 18.17 -18.78
N HIS A 51 -10.42 16.87 -19.05
CA HIS A 51 -11.30 16.35 -20.11
C HIS A 51 -12.59 15.74 -19.55
N MET A 52 -12.50 15.07 -18.40
CA MET A 52 -13.60 14.30 -17.81
C MET A 52 -14.10 14.86 -16.47
N GLY A 53 -13.49 15.93 -15.98
CA GLY A 53 -13.71 16.48 -14.65
C GLY A 53 -12.80 15.85 -13.59
N TYR A 54 -12.36 16.65 -12.62
CA TYR A 54 -11.41 16.21 -11.59
C TYR A 54 -11.96 15.11 -10.68
N GLU A 55 -13.28 15.12 -10.42
CA GLU A 55 -13.92 14.14 -9.53
C GLU A 55 -13.94 12.74 -10.15
N LEU A 56 -14.40 12.62 -11.41
CA LEU A 56 -14.39 11.34 -12.14
C LEU A 56 -12.96 10.84 -12.35
N ALA A 57 -12.05 11.75 -12.68
CA ALA A 57 -10.64 11.43 -12.88
C ALA A 57 -9.96 10.94 -11.59
N ALA A 58 -10.30 11.53 -10.43
CA ALA A 58 -9.84 11.08 -9.13
C ALA A 58 -10.42 9.71 -8.76
N MET A 59 -11.71 9.47 -9.01
CA MET A 59 -12.34 8.16 -8.76
C MET A 59 -11.68 7.04 -9.59
N MET A 60 -11.50 7.27 -10.89
CA MET A 60 -10.84 6.30 -11.77
C MET A 60 -9.39 6.07 -11.37
N GLY A 61 -8.66 7.15 -11.07
CA GLY A 61 -7.29 7.07 -10.57
C GLY A 61 -7.18 6.29 -9.27
N CYS A 62 -8.06 6.54 -8.30
CA CYS A 62 -8.12 5.85 -7.02
C CYS A 62 -8.41 4.34 -7.18
N PHE A 63 -9.17 3.95 -8.20
CA PHE A 63 -9.48 2.55 -8.47
C PHE A 63 -8.34 1.81 -9.18
N PHE A 64 -7.73 2.43 -10.20
CA PHE A 64 -6.67 1.80 -10.98
C PHE A 64 -5.28 1.90 -10.33
N GLY A 65 -5.06 2.88 -9.46
CA GLY A 65 -3.80 3.04 -8.70
C GLY A 65 -3.44 1.81 -7.86
N PRO A 66 -4.32 1.34 -6.95
CA PRO A 66 -4.13 0.12 -6.17
C PRO A 66 -4.07 -1.12 -7.06
N MET A 67 -4.82 -1.15 -8.17
CA MET A 67 -4.81 -2.27 -9.11
C MET A 67 -3.43 -2.47 -9.75
N ALA A 68 -2.70 -1.38 -10.02
CA ALA A 68 -1.31 -1.43 -10.47
C ALA A 68 -0.33 -1.71 -9.32
N ALA A 69 -0.56 -1.14 -8.13
CA ALA A 69 0.30 -1.32 -6.96
C ALA A 69 0.25 -2.76 -6.42
N ALA A 70 -0.92 -3.38 -6.37
CA ALA A 70 -1.15 -4.72 -5.84
C ALA A 70 -0.20 -5.80 -6.42
N PRO A 71 -0.16 -6.04 -7.74
CA PRO A 71 0.73 -7.05 -8.31
C PRO A 71 2.20 -6.68 -8.13
N GLY A 72 2.57 -5.40 -8.23
CA GLY A 72 3.95 -4.95 -8.05
C GLY A 72 4.47 -5.22 -6.63
N VAL A 73 3.65 -4.94 -5.62
CA VAL A 73 4.00 -5.15 -4.21
C VAL A 73 3.98 -6.62 -3.85
N LEU A 74 3.04 -7.41 -4.40
CA LEU A 74 3.05 -8.87 -4.24
C LEU A 74 4.35 -9.47 -4.78
N ILE A 75 4.76 -9.10 -5.98
CA ILE A 75 6.01 -9.57 -6.57
C ILE A 75 7.20 -9.12 -5.72
N ALA A 76 7.22 -7.85 -5.28
CA ALA A 76 8.29 -7.32 -4.43
C ALA A 76 8.40 -8.10 -3.11
N LEU A 77 7.28 -8.37 -2.42
CA LEU A 77 7.26 -9.14 -1.18
C LEU A 77 7.71 -10.59 -1.39
N ILE A 78 7.31 -11.22 -2.51
CA ILE A 78 7.77 -12.57 -2.86
C ILE A 78 9.28 -12.58 -3.09
N ILE A 79 9.82 -11.63 -3.86
CA ILE A 79 11.26 -11.53 -4.12
C ILE A 79 12.02 -11.32 -2.80
N LEU A 80 11.54 -10.41 -1.95
CA LEU A 80 12.18 -10.10 -0.69
C LEU A 80 12.14 -11.27 0.31
N LEU A 81 11.21 -12.22 0.15
CA LEU A 81 11.20 -13.46 0.93
C LEU A 81 12.35 -14.41 0.55
N PHE A 82 12.88 -14.31 -0.67
CA PHE A 82 13.94 -15.19 -1.18
C PHE A 82 15.34 -14.57 -1.08
N ILE A 83 15.46 -13.31 -0.68
CA ILE A 83 16.73 -12.59 -0.47
C ILE A 83 17.03 -12.57 1.02
#